data_AF-A0A7J8K1L7-F1
#
_entry.id   AF-A0A7J8K1L7-F1
#
_cell.length_a   1.000
_cell.length_b   1.000
_cell.length_c   1.000
_cell.angle_alpha   90.00
_cell.angle_beta   90.00
_cell.angle_gamma   90.00
#
_symmetry.space_group_name_H-M   'P 1'
#
loop_
_entity.id
_entity.type
_entity.pdbx_description
1 polymer ?
#
loop_
_entity_poly.entity_id
_entity_poly.type
_entity_poly.pdbx_seq_one_letter_code
_entity_poly.pdbx_strand_id
1 'polypeptide(L)'
;MGADESKWLCSEFKETLVTLGKESSTPGKNAAPLHLIYPSVENVRTSLEGYPAGGSLPYSIQTAEKQNWLHSYFHKWSAETSGRSHAMPHIKTYMRPSPDFSQIAWFLVTSANLSKAAWGALEKNGAQLMIRSYELGVLFLPSAFGLDSFRVKQKFFSGSQEPTASFPVPYDLPPERYGSKDRPWIWNIPYVKAPDTHGNMWVPS
;
A
#
# COMPACT_ATOMS: atom_id res chain seq x y z
N MET A 1 -8.43 12.10 1.60
CA MET A 1 -7.22 12.58 0.88
C MET A 1 -7.34 14.01 0.39
N GLY A 2 -8.55 14.51 0.15
CA GLY A 2 -8.80 15.84 -0.40
C GLY A 2 -9.62 15.70 -1.69
N ALA A 3 -9.94 16.84 -2.31
CA ALA A 3 -10.71 16.87 -3.55
C ALA A 3 -9.97 16.23 -4.74
N ASP A 4 -8.63 16.28 -4.72
CA ASP A 4 -7.75 15.77 -5.76
C ASP A 4 -6.37 15.36 -5.18
N GLU A 5 -5.52 14.80 -6.03
CA GLU A 5 -4.19 14.29 -5.67
C GLU A 5 -3.22 15.36 -5.15
N SER A 6 -3.39 16.63 -5.56
CA SER A 6 -2.51 17.75 -5.18
C SER A 6 -2.73 18.22 -3.75
N LYS A 7 -3.82 17.78 -3.09
CA LYS A 7 -4.18 18.27 -1.75
C LYS A 7 -3.37 17.68 -0.61
N TRP A 8 -2.82 16.49 -0.77
CA TRP A 8 -2.02 15.83 0.28
C TRP A 8 -1.20 14.67 -0.28
N LEU A 9 -1.84 13.81 -1.09
CA LEU A 9 -1.21 12.56 -1.55
C LEU A 9 0.05 12.81 -2.36
N CYS A 10 -0.03 13.65 -3.40
CA CYS A 10 1.10 13.93 -4.29
C CYS A 10 1.95 15.12 -3.83
N SER A 11 1.40 16.03 -3.03
CA SER A 11 2.08 17.27 -2.62
C SER A 11 2.91 17.13 -1.34
N GLU A 12 2.48 16.31 -0.38
CA GLU A 12 3.15 16.16 0.92
C GLU A 12 3.65 14.72 1.10
N PHE A 13 2.73 13.77 0.98
CA PHE A 13 3.00 12.37 1.29
C PHE A 13 3.98 11.74 0.30
N LYS A 14 3.69 11.82 -1.01
CA LYS A 14 4.57 11.31 -2.07
C LYS A 14 5.93 12.01 -2.06
N GLU A 15 5.96 13.34 -1.92
CA GLU A 15 7.22 14.11 -1.87
C GLU A 15 8.14 13.64 -0.74
N THR A 16 7.56 13.30 0.43
CA THR A 16 8.33 12.71 1.53
C THR A 16 8.88 11.33 1.16
N LEU A 17 8.07 10.45 0.56
CA LEU A 17 8.49 9.09 0.20
C LEU A 17 9.56 9.04 -0.91
N VAL A 18 9.62 10.03 -1.79
CA VAL A 18 10.58 10.06 -2.90
C VAL A 18 11.93 10.68 -2.53
N THR A 19 12.07 11.23 -1.33
CA THR A 19 13.31 11.85 -0.86
C THR A 19 14.44 10.82 -0.76
N LEU A 20 15.61 11.13 -1.33
CA LEU A 20 16.85 10.37 -1.17
C LEU A 20 18.02 11.36 -1.03
N GLY A 21 18.91 11.10 -0.07
CA GLY A 21 20.08 11.95 0.16
C GLY A 21 19.74 13.29 0.81
N LYS A 22 20.65 14.26 0.65
CA LYS A 22 20.56 15.61 1.26
C LYS A 22 20.37 16.72 0.23
N GLU A 23 20.34 16.39 -1.05
CA GLU A 23 20.21 17.39 -2.11
C GLU A 23 18.79 17.96 -2.15
N SER A 24 18.71 19.27 -2.37
CA SER A 24 17.43 19.96 -2.52
C SER A 24 16.82 19.65 -3.88
N SER A 25 15.85 18.74 -3.92
CA SER A 25 14.97 18.59 -5.07
C SER A 25 13.95 19.72 -5.12
N THR A 26 13.68 20.27 -6.31
CA THR A 26 12.60 21.24 -6.48
C THR A 26 11.25 20.55 -6.26
N PRO A 27 10.40 21.03 -5.31
CA PRO A 27 9.09 20.42 -5.06
C PRO A 27 8.24 20.35 -6.33
N GLY A 28 7.53 19.24 -6.55
CA GLY A 28 6.58 19.08 -7.67
C GLY A 28 7.18 18.71 -9.02
N LYS A 29 8.51 18.51 -9.13
CA LYS A 29 9.15 17.98 -10.35
C LYS A 29 9.30 16.44 -10.37
N ASN A 30 8.90 15.75 -9.30
CA ASN A 30 9.19 14.33 -9.16
C ASN A 30 8.14 13.45 -9.90
N ALA A 31 8.49 13.06 -11.12
CA ALA A 31 7.69 12.18 -11.98
C ALA A 31 7.67 10.70 -11.52
N ALA A 32 8.19 10.40 -10.33
CA ALA A 32 8.23 9.04 -9.79
C ALA A 32 6.82 8.42 -9.76
N PRO A 33 6.60 7.22 -10.33
CA PRO A 33 5.33 6.52 -10.22
C PRO A 33 4.96 6.24 -8.77
N LEU A 34 3.66 6.29 -8.47
CA LEU A 34 3.10 5.89 -7.17
C LEU A 34 2.18 4.69 -7.39
N HIS A 35 2.51 3.56 -6.75
CA HIS A 35 1.68 2.36 -6.78
C HIS A 35 1.06 2.14 -5.40
N LEU A 36 -0.27 2.09 -5.33
CA LEU A 36 -1.00 1.79 -4.10
C LEU A 36 -1.60 0.39 -4.21
N ILE A 37 -1.19 -0.53 -3.33
CA ILE A 37 -1.76 -1.87 -3.27
C ILE A 37 -2.88 -1.86 -2.23
N TYR A 38 -4.10 -2.18 -2.66
CA TYR A 38 -5.26 -2.31 -1.79
C TYR A 38 -6.17 -3.42 -2.34
N PRO A 39 -6.76 -4.30 -1.51
CA PRO A 39 -7.59 -5.39 -2.01
C PRO A 39 -8.80 -4.92 -2.83
N SER A 40 -8.98 -5.53 -4.00
CA SER A 40 -10.21 -5.36 -4.77
C SER A 40 -11.36 -6.14 -4.13
N VAL A 41 -12.60 -5.88 -4.57
CA VAL A 41 -13.76 -6.69 -4.21
C VAL A 41 -13.52 -8.17 -4.53
N GLU A 42 -12.88 -8.45 -5.67
CA GLU A 42 -12.60 -9.82 -6.11
C GLU A 42 -11.51 -10.50 -5.25
N ASN A 43 -10.48 -9.74 -4.85
CA ASN A 43 -9.48 -10.24 -3.89
C ASN A 43 -10.16 -10.68 -2.58
N VAL A 44 -11.07 -9.87 -2.02
CA VAL A 44 -11.77 -10.20 -0.77
C VAL A 44 -12.74 -11.37 -0.97
N ARG A 45 -13.57 -11.32 -2.02
CA ARG A 45 -14.57 -12.36 -2.32
C ARG A 45 -13.96 -13.75 -2.44
N THR A 46 -12.79 -13.84 -3.08
CA THR A 46 -12.07 -15.11 -3.30
C THR A 46 -10.99 -15.40 -2.25
N SER A 47 -10.94 -14.62 -1.17
CA SER A 47 -10.00 -14.86 -0.07
C SER A 47 -10.34 -16.13 0.72
N LEU A 48 -9.43 -16.56 1.59
CA LEU A 48 -9.62 -17.67 2.52
C LEU A 48 -10.81 -17.42 3.46
N GLU A 49 -11.01 -16.18 3.88
CA GLU A 49 -12.07 -15.78 4.82
C GLU A 49 -13.37 -15.39 4.09
N GLY A 50 -13.33 -15.22 2.77
CA GLY A 50 -14.44 -14.68 1.99
C GLY A 50 -14.71 -13.20 2.32
N TYR A 51 -15.97 -12.78 2.20
CA TYR A 51 -16.37 -11.41 2.53
C TYR A 51 -16.03 -10.95 3.97
N PRO A 52 -16.09 -11.81 5.01
CA PRO A 52 -15.67 -11.46 6.36
C PRO A 52 -14.27 -10.82 6.49
N ALA A 53 -13.28 -11.17 5.65
CA ALA A 53 -11.97 -10.49 5.67
C ALA A 53 -12.10 -8.97 5.47
N GLY A 54 -13.12 -8.55 4.72
CA GLY A 54 -13.45 -7.17 4.46
C GLY A 54 -13.81 -6.34 5.70
N GLY A 55 -14.20 -6.98 6.80
CA GLY A 55 -14.39 -6.30 8.10
C GLY A 55 -13.10 -5.67 8.64
N SER A 56 -11.93 -6.21 8.25
CA SER A 56 -10.60 -5.71 8.62
C SER A 56 -10.00 -4.75 7.58
N LEU A 57 -10.79 -4.34 6.56
CA LEU A 57 -10.39 -3.44 5.49
C LEU A 57 -11.30 -2.18 5.49
N PRO A 58 -11.15 -1.28 6.49
CA PRO A 58 -12.13 -0.23 6.76
C PRO A 58 -11.99 0.98 5.82
N TYR A 59 -12.38 0.81 4.55
CA TYR A 59 -12.59 1.92 3.62
C TYR A 59 -14.10 2.15 3.37
N SER A 60 -14.66 3.23 3.92
CA SER A 60 -16.11 3.48 3.87
C SER A 60 -16.55 4.15 2.57
N ILE A 61 -17.80 3.93 2.16
CA ILE A 61 -18.39 4.54 0.96
C ILE A 61 -18.41 6.07 1.06
N GLN A 62 -18.71 6.62 2.24
CA GLN A 62 -18.75 8.06 2.48
C GLN A 62 -17.38 8.72 2.30
N THR A 63 -16.30 7.95 2.47
CA THR A 63 -14.94 8.40 2.20
C THR A 63 -14.60 8.18 0.73
N ALA A 64 -14.96 7.03 0.17
CA ALA A 64 -14.62 6.63 -1.19
C ALA A 64 -15.20 7.56 -2.25
N GLU A 65 -16.49 7.91 -2.15
CA GLU A 65 -17.20 8.75 -3.12
C GLU A 65 -16.60 10.16 -3.24
N LYS A 66 -15.95 10.65 -2.18
CA LYS A 66 -15.29 11.97 -2.15
C LYS A 66 -13.93 11.98 -2.86
N GLN A 67 -13.40 10.82 -3.24
CA GLN A 67 -12.04 10.70 -3.76
C GLN A 67 -11.89 9.59 -4.82
N ASN A 68 -12.86 9.43 -5.71
CA ASN A 68 -12.80 8.43 -6.80
C ASN A 68 -11.53 8.52 -7.66
N TRP A 69 -10.93 9.71 -7.76
CA TRP A 69 -9.63 9.92 -8.43
C TRP A 69 -8.53 9.01 -7.86
N LEU A 70 -8.57 8.69 -6.56
CA LEU A 70 -7.59 7.85 -5.87
C LEU A 70 -7.58 6.41 -6.40
N HIS A 71 -8.73 5.90 -6.83
CA HIS A 71 -8.86 4.50 -7.26
C HIS A 71 -8.05 4.21 -8.53
N SER A 72 -7.69 5.25 -9.30
CA SER A 72 -6.82 5.12 -10.47
C SER A 72 -5.40 4.67 -10.15
N TYR A 73 -4.97 4.83 -8.89
CA TYR A 73 -3.67 4.41 -8.34
C TYR A 73 -3.68 2.99 -7.77
N PHE A 74 -4.84 2.34 -7.70
CA PHE A 74 -4.98 1.06 -7.01
C PHE A 74 -4.53 -0.13 -7.86
N HIS A 75 -3.82 -1.03 -7.18
CA HIS A 75 -3.28 -2.29 -7.68
C HIS A 75 -3.78 -3.42 -6.78
N LYS A 76 -3.98 -4.59 -7.38
CA LYS A 76 -4.52 -5.78 -6.72
C LYS A 76 -3.57 -6.28 -5.64
N TRP A 77 -4.13 -6.94 -4.64
CA TRP A 77 -3.33 -7.79 -3.76
C TRP A 77 -2.94 -9.07 -4.51
N SER A 78 -1.64 -9.36 -4.55
CA SER A 78 -1.05 -10.61 -5.08
C SER A 78 0.19 -10.91 -4.26
N ALA A 79 0.32 -12.14 -3.78
CA ALA A 79 1.43 -12.56 -2.94
C ALA A 79 1.80 -14.03 -3.18
N GLU A 80 1.90 -14.42 -4.46
CA GLU A 80 2.35 -15.75 -4.87
C GLU A 80 3.74 -16.07 -4.33
N THR A 81 4.64 -15.07 -4.29
CA THR A 81 5.99 -15.21 -3.70
C THR A 81 6.00 -15.77 -2.29
N SER A 82 4.92 -15.55 -1.52
CA SER A 82 4.75 -16.02 -0.15
C SER A 82 3.54 -16.93 0.05
N GLY A 83 2.87 -17.34 -1.02
CA GLY A 83 1.66 -18.18 -0.99
C GLY A 83 0.47 -17.53 -0.29
N ARG A 84 0.34 -16.19 -0.34
CA ARG A 84 -0.62 -15.40 0.45
C ARG A 84 -1.62 -14.58 -0.37
N SER A 85 -1.78 -14.84 -1.67
CA SER A 85 -2.74 -14.10 -2.51
C SER A 85 -4.19 -14.18 -2.00
N HIS A 86 -4.56 -15.29 -1.35
CA HIS A 86 -5.88 -15.46 -0.73
C HIS A 86 -5.93 -15.07 0.77
N ALA A 87 -4.82 -14.67 1.39
CA ALA A 87 -4.77 -14.16 2.76
C ALA A 87 -4.78 -12.63 2.73
N MET A 88 -5.89 -11.99 3.12
CA MET A 88 -6.05 -10.55 2.96
C MET A 88 -5.04 -9.75 3.81
N PRO A 89 -4.46 -8.67 3.25
CA PRO A 89 -3.42 -7.93 3.93
C PRO A 89 -4.01 -7.07 5.05
N HIS A 90 -3.59 -7.35 6.29
CA HIS A 90 -3.66 -6.38 7.39
C HIS A 90 -2.30 -5.72 7.68
N ILE A 91 -1.23 -6.16 7.00
CA ILE A 91 0.09 -5.53 7.02
C ILE A 91 0.08 -4.21 6.24
N LYS A 92 0.86 -3.22 6.67
CA LYS A 92 1.07 -1.96 5.94
C LYS A 92 2.56 -1.81 5.66
N THR A 93 2.89 -1.64 4.40
CA THR A 93 4.26 -1.55 3.92
C THR A 93 4.43 -0.38 2.97
N TYR A 94 5.61 0.23 3.01
CA TYR A 94 6.03 1.28 2.10
C TYR A 94 7.45 0.94 1.67
N MET A 95 7.77 1.13 0.39
CA MET A 95 9.12 0.86 -0.13
C MET A 95 9.39 1.67 -1.39
N ARG A 96 10.67 1.75 -1.77
CA ARG A 96 11.11 2.43 -2.98
C ARG A 96 11.84 1.46 -3.91
N PRO A 97 11.12 0.77 -4.82
CA PRO A 97 11.75 -0.15 -5.77
C PRO A 97 12.51 0.58 -6.88
N SER A 98 13.48 -0.11 -7.47
CA SER A 98 14.09 0.25 -8.75
C SER A 98 13.05 0.16 -9.89
N PRO A 99 13.27 0.79 -11.05
CA PRO A 99 12.32 0.76 -12.17
C PRO A 99 11.93 -0.64 -12.67
N ASP A 100 12.83 -1.62 -12.52
CA ASP A 100 12.63 -3.03 -12.86
C ASP A 100 12.18 -3.90 -11.67
N PHE A 101 11.96 -3.30 -10.51
CA PHE A 101 11.57 -3.94 -9.26
C PHE A 101 12.55 -5.01 -8.71
N SER A 102 13.78 -5.06 -9.23
CA SER A 102 14.78 -6.03 -8.78
C SER A 102 15.50 -5.64 -7.48
N GLN A 103 15.44 -4.35 -7.11
CA GLN A 103 16.08 -3.79 -5.92
C GLN A 103 15.14 -2.82 -5.21
N ILE A 104 15.39 -2.57 -3.92
CA ILE A 104 14.71 -1.53 -3.14
C ILE A 104 15.73 -0.65 -2.40
N ALA A 105 15.48 0.66 -2.40
CA ALA A 105 16.33 1.64 -1.70
C ALA A 105 16.05 1.70 -0.19
N TRP A 106 14.84 1.29 0.23
CA TRP A 106 14.43 1.16 1.63
C TRP A 106 13.12 0.39 1.72
N PHE A 107 12.83 -0.14 2.91
CA PHE A 107 11.57 -0.81 3.23
C PHE A 107 11.07 -0.38 4.60
N LEU A 108 9.78 -0.10 4.72
CA LEU A 108 9.10 0.23 5.97
C LEU A 108 7.94 -0.74 6.16
N VAL A 109 7.85 -1.33 7.35
CA VAL A 109 6.65 -1.99 7.86
C VAL A 109 6.13 -1.23 9.06
N THR A 110 4.83 -0.96 9.11
CA THR A 110 4.22 -0.04 10.10
C THR A 110 2.78 -0.39 10.40
N SER A 111 2.21 0.19 11.46
CA SER A 111 0.77 0.19 11.73
C SER A 111 0.01 1.20 10.84
N ALA A 112 0.71 2.24 10.35
CA ALA A 112 0.11 3.37 9.64
C ALA A 112 -0.53 2.98 8.31
N ASN A 113 -1.85 3.12 8.22
CA ASN A 113 -2.58 3.08 6.95
C ASN A 113 -2.33 4.36 6.13
N LEU A 114 -2.74 4.36 4.85
CA LEU A 114 -2.76 5.56 4.03
C LEU A 114 -3.83 6.54 4.54
N SER A 115 -3.46 7.42 5.47
CA SER A 115 -4.34 8.45 6.03
C SER A 115 -3.56 9.66 6.58
N LYS A 116 -4.19 10.84 6.53
CA LYS A 116 -3.66 12.06 7.17
C LYS A 116 -3.56 11.92 8.70
N ALA A 117 -4.43 11.11 9.30
CA ALA A 117 -4.45 10.90 10.75
C ALA A 117 -3.19 10.16 11.25
N ALA A 118 -2.72 9.19 10.46
CA ALA A 118 -1.55 8.37 10.74
C ALA A 118 -0.23 9.09 10.37
N TRP A 119 -0.18 9.69 9.17
CA TRP A 119 1.04 10.28 8.60
C TRP A 119 1.23 11.77 8.89
N GLY A 120 0.18 12.42 9.34
CA GLY A 120 0.15 13.86 9.55
C GLY A 120 -0.20 14.66 8.31
N ALA A 121 -0.52 15.93 8.53
CA ALA A 121 -0.80 16.90 7.49
C ALA A 121 -0.30 18.29 7.88
N LEU A 122 0.23 19.01 6.91
CA LEU A 122 0.66 20.38 7.11
C LEU A 122 -0.53 21.31 7.36
N GLU A 123 -0.39 22.14 8.39
CA GLU A 123 -1.30 23.19 8.81
C GLU A 123 -0.52 24.50 9.01
N LYS A 124 -1.22 25.61 9.28
CA LYS A 124 -0.61 26.93 9.53
C LYS A 124 0.45 27.30 8.48
N ASN A 125 0.05 27.22 7.20
CA ASN A 125 0.92 27.50 6.04
C ASN A 125 2.23 26.70 6.03
N GLY A 126 2.19 25.44 6.46
CA GLY A 126 3.36 24.54 6.44
C GLY A 126 4.22 24.59 7.70
N ALA A 127 3.90 25.45 8.67
CA ALA A 127 4.67 25.59 9.90
C ALA A 127 4.32 24.55 10.98
N GLN A 128 3.25 23.78 10.79
CA GLN A 128 2.79 22.77 11.76
C GLN A 128 2.46 21.46 11.05
N LEU A 129 2.98 20.33 11.53
CA LEU A 129 2.55 18.99 11.14
C LEU A 129 1.60 18.45 12.20
N MET A 130 0.34 18.22 11.85
CA MET A 130 -0.68 17.74 12.78
C MET A 130 -0.94 16.25 12.56
N ILE A 131 -0.73 15.44 13.60
CA ILE A 131 -0.94 13.98 13.64
C ILE A 131 -2.04 13.66 14.65
N ARG A 132 -2.92 12.70 14.33
CA ARG A 132 -4.09 12.37 15.17
C ARG A 132 -4.03 10.99 15.82
N SER A 133 -3.12 10.12 15.37
CA SER A 133 -3.06 8.71 15.77
C SER A 133 -1.67 8.35 16.26
N TYR A 134 -1.60 7.38 17.17
CA TYR A 134 -0.34 6.73 17.53
C TYR A 134 -0.04 5.64 16.52
N GLU A 135 1.13 5.72 15.89
CA GLU A 135 1.58 4.77 14.88
C GLU A 135 3.04 4.42 15.15
N LEU A 136 3.43 3.20 14.81
CA LEU A 136 4.82 2.75 14.94
C LEU A 136 5.19 1.81 13.80
N GLY A 137 6.44 1.92 13.36
CA GLY A 137 7.01 1.05 12.34
C GLY A 137 8.53 0.97 12.45
N VAL A 138 9.12 0.07 11.67
CA VAL A 138 10.56 -0.10 11.56
C VAL A 138 11.00 0.11 10.12
N LEU A 139 12.01 0.96 9.95
CA LEU A 139 12.59 1.30 8.65
C LEU A 139 13.89 0.53 8.45
N PHE A 140 13.98 -0.20 7.34
CA PHE A 140 15.18 -0.87 6.88
C PHE A 140 15.85 0.00 5.83
N LEU A 141 17.03 0.53 6.18
CA LEU A 141 17.89 1.29 5.28
C LEU A 141 19.13 0.45 4.92
N PRO A 142 19.49 0.29 3.64
CA PRO A 142 20.67 -0.45 3.20
C PRO A 142 21.95 -0.04 3.94
N SER A 143 22.12 1.26 4.22
CA SER A 143 23.29 1.80 4.91
C SER A 143 23.48 1.26 6.32
N ALA A 144 22.40 0.88 7.02
CA ALA A 144 22.48 0.25 8.34
C ALA A 144 23.05 -1.18 8.29
N PHE A 145 23.15 -1.76 7.09
CA PHE A 145 23.67 -3.10 6.80
C PHE A 145 24.94 -3.07 5.95
N GLY A 146 25.53 -1.88 5.71
CA GLY A 146 26.72 -1.74 4.85
C GLY A 146 26.44 -1.99 3.36
N LEU A 147 25.21 -1.72 2.91
CA LEU A 147 24.75 -1.90 1.54
C LEU A 147 24.31 -0.57 0.92
N ASP A 148 24.30 -0.48 -0.40
CA ASP A 148 23.73 0.66 -1.14
C ASP A 148 22.23 0.48 -1.44
N SER A 149 21.80 -0.77 -1.61
CA SER A 149 20.43 -1.19 -1.89
C SER A 149 20.19 -2.60 -1.33
N PHE A 150 18.93 -3.02 -1.24
CA PHE A 150 18.61 -4.44 -1.06
C PHE A 150 18.15 -5.06 -2.37
N ARG A 151 18.60 -6.28 -2.66
CA ARG A 151 18.05 -7.08 -3.76
C ARG A 151 16.69 -7.64 -3.34
N VAL A 152 15.69 -7.63 -4.20
CA VAL A 152 14.39 -8.26 -3.89
C VAL A 152 14.54 -9.78 -4.00
N LYS A 153 14.17 -10.47 -2.92
CA LYS A 153 14.14 -11.94 -2.88
C LYS A 153 13.10 -12.47 -3.88
N GLN A 154 13.49 -13.44 -4.72
CA GLN A 154 12.61 -13.95 -5.78
C GLN A 154 11.46 -14.82 -5.24
N LYS A 155 11.70 -15.56 -4.16
CA LYS A 155 10.68 -16.30 -3.40
C LYS A 155 10.81 -15.98 -1.93
N PHE A 156 9.75 -15.54 -1.26
CA PHE A 156 9.81 -15.16 0.15
C PHE A 156 10.41 -16.27 1.04
N PHE A 157 10.06 -17.52 0.78
CA PHE A 157 10.49 -18.70 1.55
C PHE A 157 11.68 -19.49 0.97
N SER A 158 12.45 -18.97 0.00
CA SER A 158 13.67 -19.68 -0.44
C SER A 158 14.70 -19.77 0.69
N GLY A 159 15.39 -20.91 0.78
CA GLY A 159 16.32 -21.26 1.85
C GLY A 159 17.68 -20.53 1.81
N SER A 160 18.58 -20.94 2.71
CA SER A 160 19.86 -20.32 3.11
C SER A 160 20.95 -20.15 2.05
N GLN A 161 20.65 -20.33 0.75
CA GLN A 161 21.61 -20.09 -0.34
C GLN A 161 21.49 -18.70 -0.97
N GLU A 162 20.56 -17.86 -0.51
CA GLU A 162 20.45 -16.49 -1.01
C GLU A 162 21.53 -15.57 -0.41
N PRO A 163 22.05 -14.61 -1.21
CA PRO A 163 22.98 -13.62 -0.71
C PRO A 163 22.41 -12.90 0.51
N THR A 164 23.27 -12.58 1.49
CA THR A 164 22.93 -11.88 2.73
C THR A 164 22.28 -10.50 2.51
N ALA A 165 22.32 -9.98 1.28
CA ALA A 165 21.77 -8.68 0.86
C ALA A 165 20.34 -8.75 0.24
N SER A 166 19.68 -9.92 0.25
CA SER A 166 18.30 -10.06 -0.25
C SER A 166 17.25 -9.66 0.80
N PHE A 167 16.32 -8.77 0.46
CA PHE A 167 15.19 -8.39 1.30
C PHE A 167 13.90 -9.17 0.94
N PRO A 168 13.21 -9.79 1.92
CA PRO A 168 12.04 -10.62 1.67
C PRO A 168 10.76 -9.78 1.54
N VAL A 169 10.51 -9.20 0.37
CA VAL A 169 9.24 -8.50 0.07
C VAL A 169 8.09 -9.53 0.08
N PRO A 170 7.00 -9.32 0.87
CA PRO A 170 6.01 -10.38 1.12
C PRO A 170 4.92 -10.54 0.05
N TYR A 171 4.91 -9.67 -0.98
CA TYR A 171 3.93 -9.64 -2.07
C TYR A 171 4.64 -9.44 -3.41
N ASP A 172 3.93 -9.69 -4.50
CA ASP A 172 4.52 -9.76 -5.84
C ASP A 172 4.84 -8.37 -6.40
N LEU A 173 5.91 -8.30 -7.20
CA LEU A 173 6.32 -7.11 -7.95
C LEU A 173 6.56 -7.47 -9.42
N PRO A 174 6.23 -6.58 -10.39
CA PRO A 174 5.55 -5.30 -10.19
C PRO A 174 4.08 -5.46 -9.74
N PRO A 175 3.49 -4.47 -9.04
CA PRO A 175 2.08 -4.53 -8.67
C PRO A 175 1.17 -4.58 -9.91
N GLU A 176 0.15 -5.44 -9.91
CA GLU A 176 -0.82 -5.53 -11.00
C GLU A 176 -1.91 -4.47 -10.84
N ARG A 177 -2.08 -3.58 -11.83
CA ARG A 177 -3.12 -2.54 -11.78
C ARG A 177 -4.51 -3.18 -11.76
N TYR A 178 -5.46 -2.51 -11.10
CA TYR A 178 -6.87 -2.87 -11.24
C TYR A 178 -7.31 -2.90 -12.71
N GLY A 179 -8.07 -3.93 -13.08
CA GLY A 179 -8.78 -3.99 -14.35
C GLY A 179 -9.97 -3.04 -14.39
N SER A 180 -10.57 -2.85 -15.57
CA SER A 180 -11.69 -1.92 -15.76
C SER A 180 -12.94 -2.25 -14.92
N LYS A 181 -13.13 -3.52 -14.58
CA LYS A 181 -14.23 -4.03 -13.76
C LYS A 181 -13.89 -4.11 -12.27
N ASP A 182 -12.62 -4.01 -11.90
CA ASP A 182 -12.21 -4.05 -10.50
C ASP A 182 -12.71 -2.80 -9.76
N ARG A 183 -13.04 -3.00 -8.49
CA ARG A 183 -13.42 -1.94 -7.56
C ARG A 183 -12.68 -2.18 -6.25
N PRO A 184 -12.30 -1.12 -5.52
CA PRO A 184 -11.76 -1.31 -4.18
C PRO A 184 -12.80 -1.96 -3.28
N TRP A 185 -12.34 -2.78 -2.33
CA TRP A 185 -13.20 -3.19 -1.23
C TRP A 185 -13.70 -1.98 -0.45
N ILE A 186 -15.02 -1.86 -0.30
CA ILE A 186 -15.72 -0.85 0.49
C ILE A 186 -16.59 -1.59 1.51
N TRP A 187 -16.23 -1.51 2.79
CA TRP A 187 -16.76 -2.44 3.79
C TRP A 187 -18.24 -2.24 4.14
N ASN A 188 -18.80 -1.05 3.94
CA ASN A 188 -20.16 -0.71 4.37
C ASN A 188 -21.16 -0.55 3.21
N ILE A 189 -20.98 -1.29 2.12
CA ILE A 189 -21.99 -1.46 1.06
C ILE A 189 -22.22 -2.96 0.79
N PRO A 190 -23.41 -3.36 0.28
CA PRO A 190 -23.67 -4.77 0.03
C PRO A 190 -22.97 -5.32 -1.22
N TYR A 191 -22.52 -6.58 -1.14
CA TYR A 191 -22.05 -7.38 -2.28
C TYR A 191 -22.90 -8.65 -2.39
N VAL A 192 -23.90 -8.60 -3.26
CA VAL A 192 -24.97 -9.62 -3.38
C VAL A 192 -25.05 -10.28 -4.77
N LYS A 193 -24.12 -9.97 -5.67
CA LYS A 193 -24.14 -10.46 -7.06
C LYS A 193 -23.43 -11.80 -7.25
N ALA A 194 -22.49 -12.13 -6.39
CA ALA A 194 -21.72 -13.37 -6.45
C ALA A 194 -21.38 -13.81 -5.02
N PRO A 195 -21.49 -15.10 -4.68
CA PRO A 195 -21.09 -15.57 -3.37
C PRO A 195 -19.56 -15.51 -3.19
N ASP A 196 -19.12 -15.44 -1.94
CA ASP A 196 -17.71 -15.64 -1.57
C ASP A 196 -17.31 -17.12 -1.54
N THR A 197 -16.06 -17.38 -1.15
CA THR A 197 -15.49 -18.73 -0.96
C THR A 197 -16.33 -19.65 -0.06
N HIS A 198 -17.17 -19.09 0.81
CA HIS A 198 -18.02 -19.82 1.76
C HIS A 198 -19.49 -19.86 1.35
N GLY A 199 -19.83 -19.41 0.13
CA GLY A 199 -21.21 -19.40 -0.35
C GLY A 199 -22.05 -18.22 0.17
N ASN A 200 -21.44 -17.25 0.84
CA ASN A 200 -22.14 -16.14 1.50
C ASN A 200 -22.13 -14.86 0.68
N MET A 201 -23.08 -13.98 0.96
CA MET A 201 -23.11 -12.60 0.47
C MET A 201 -22.66 -11.65 1.58
N TRP A 202 -22.21 -10.45 1.21
CA TRP A 202 -21.92 -9.39 2.17
C TRP A 202 -23.09 -8.42 2.26
N VAL A 203 -23.70 -8.32 3.44
CA VAL A 203 -24.79 -7.39 3.73
C VAL A 203 -24.49 -6.71 5.06
N PRO A 204 -23.71 -5.61 5.05
CA PRO A 204 -23.39 -4.89 6.28
C PRO A 204 -24.66 -4.23 6.84
N SER A 205 -24.72 -4.08 8.16
CA SER A 205 -25.82 -3.43 8.87
C SER A 205 -25.92 -1.93 8.58
#